data_AF-A0A520DCQ8-F1
#
_entry.id   AF-A0A520DCQ8-F1
#
_cell.length_a   1.000
_cell.length_b   1.000
_cell.length_c   1.000
_cell.angle_alpha   90.00
_cell.angle_beta   90.00
_cell.angle_gamma   90.00
#
_symmetry.space_group_name_H-M   'P 1'
#
loop_
_entity.id
_entity.type
_entity.pdbx_description
1 polymer ?
#
loop_
_entity_poly.entity_id
_entity_poly.type
_entity_poly.pdbx_seq_one_letter_code
_entity_poly.pdbx_strand_id
1 'polypeptide(L)'
;MPTYDYRCADCGGFDAMRSLALRNDPAACPVCAAASPRVFVSAPRLACASPEQRRASDTNERAQHAPRSSRDVETGSYARMRHPSGCGCCSTGTKRGATVTAPNGAKAFPSKRPWMISH
;
A
#
# COMPACT_ATOMS: atom_id res chain seq x y z
N MET A 1 15.45 -21.86 -23.70
CA MET A 1 16.72 -22.03 -22.97
C MET A 1 16.81 -20.91 -21.95
N PRO A 2 17.06 -21.16 -20.66
CA PRO A 2 17.03 -20.10 -19.65
C PRO A 2 18.18 -19.10 -19.82
N THR A 3 17.92 -17.85 -19.44
CA THR A 3 18.89 -16.76 -19.42
C THR A 3 19.38 -16.53 -18.00
N TYR A 4 20.68 -16.28 -17.84
CA TYR A 4 21.31 -15.99 -16.56
C TYR A 4 22.20 -14.74 -16.65
N ASP A 5 22.32 -14.03 -15.53
CA ASP A 5 23.13 -12.82 -15.43
C ASP A 5 24.59 -13.17 -15.08
N TYR A 6 25.55 -12.53 -15.73
CA TYR A 6 26.99 -12.67 -15.52
C TYR A 6 27.63 -11.29 -15.35
N ARG A 7 28.79 -11.22 -14.70
CA ARG A 7 29.53 -9.97 -14.54
C ARG A 7 31.01 -10.13 -14.80
N CYS A 8 31.49 -9.41 -15.80
CA CYS A 8 32.91 -9.20 -16.04
C CYS A 8 33.43 -8.12 -15.07
N ALA A 9 34.66 -8.29 -14.56
CA ALA A 9 35.30 -7.31 -13.70
C ALA A 9 35.56 -5.97 -14.43
N ASP A 10 35.92 -6.04 -15.72
CA ASP A 10 36.33 -4.86 -16.50
C ASP A 10 35.21 -4.29 -17.38
N CYS A 11 34.39 -5.15 -17.98
CA CYS A 11 33.38 -4.73 -18.98
C CYS A 11 31.96 -4.57 -18.41
N GLY A 12 31.68 -5.05 -17.20
CA GLY A 12 30.36 -4.94 -16.57
C GLY A 12 29.45 -6.17 -16.72
N GLY A 13 28.15 -5.96 -16.52
CA GLY A 13 27.14 -7.03 -16.50
C GLY A 13 26.60 -7.39 -17.89
N PHE A 14 26.29 -8.67 -18.10
CA PHE A 14 25.68 -9.16 -19.34
C PHE A 14 24.84 -10.41 -19.10
N ASP A 15 23.95 -10.72 -20.04
CA ASP A 15 23.06 -11.87 -19.97
C ASP A 15 23.52 -12.96 -20.94
N ALA A 16 23.44 -14.22 -20.53
CA ALA A 16 23.78 -15.36 -21.38
C ALA A 16 22.73 -16.48 -21.31
N MET A 17 22.33 -17.00 -22.48
CA MET A 17 21.49 -18.20 -22.57
C MET A 17 22.36 -19.45 -22.35
N ARG A 18 22.08 -20.22 -21.28
CA ARG A 18 22.82 -21.44 -20.98
C ARG A 18 21.90 -22.56 -20.53
N SER A 19 22.40 -23.79 -20.58
CA SER A 19 21.72 -24.92 -19.94
C SER A 19 21.77 -24.80 -18.43
N LEU A 20 20.87 -25.51 -17.75
CA LEU A 20 20.83 -25.55 -16.29
C LEU A 20 22.14 -26.10 -15.68
N ALA A 21 22.81 -27.02 -16.39
CA ALA A 21 24.07 -27.63 -15.96
C ALA A 21 25.24 -26.63 -15.97
N LEU A 22 25.31 -25.76 -16.98
CA LEU A 22 26.39 -24.78 -17.15
C LEU A 22 26.13 -23.44 -16.48
N ARG A 23 25.02 -23.30 -15.73
CA ARG A 23 24.59 -22.01 -15.18
C ARG A 23 25.58 -21.44 -14.17
N ASN A 24 26.28 -22.29 -13.42
CA ASN A 24 27.20 -21.85 -12.38
C ASN A 24 28.64 -21.69 -12.91
N ASP A 25 28.91 -22.16 -14.12
CA ASP A 25 30.22 -22.04 -14.76
C ASP A 25 30.43 -20.61 -15.27
N PRO A 26 31.66 -20.09 -15.24
CA PRO A 26 31.98 -18.79 -15.82
C PRO A 26 31.64 -18.75 -17.32
N ALA A 27 31.04 -17.64 -17.75
CA ALA A 27 30.78 -17.37 -19.16
C ALA A 27 31.83 -16.41 -19.72
N ALA A 28 32.21 -16.57 -20.99
CA ALA A 28 33.11 -15.63 -21.65
C ALA A 28 32.41 -14.28 -21.85
N CYS A 29 33.05 -13.18 -21.45
CA CYS A 29 32.55 -11.85 -21.69
C CYS A 29 32.44 -11.57 -23.20
N PRO A 30 31.31 -11.01 -23.70
CA PRO A 30 31.15 -10.71 -25.13
C PRO A 30 32.09 -9.60 -25.64
N VAL A 31 32.74 -8.86 -24.74
CA VAL A 31 33.65 -7.75 -25.07
C VAL A 31 35.12 -8.19 -25.02
N CYS A 32 35.56 -8.76 -23.89
CA CYS A 32 36.98 -9.09 -23.66
C CYS A 32 37.27 -10.59 -23.58
N ALA A 33 36.27 -11.47 -23.76
CA ALA A 33 36.37 -12.92 -23.63
C ALA A 33 36.80 -13.45 -22.24
N ALA A 34 37.01 -12.59 -21.25
CA ALA A 34 37.39 -12.99 -19.90
C ALA A 34 36.30 -13.86 -19.24
N ALA A 35 36.73 -14.83 -18.44
CA ALA A 35 35.85 -15.70 -17.66
C ALA A 35 35.11 -14.88 -16.61
N SER A 36 33.80 -14.76 -16.76
CA SER A 36 32.93 -13.92 -15.93
C SER A 36 32.02 -14.81 -15.09
N PRO A 37 32.03 -14.71 -13.75
CA PRO A 37 31.17 -15.51 -12.88
C PRO A 37 29.69 -15.11 -13.01
N ARG A 38 28.81 -16.06 -12.70
CA ARG A 38 27.37 -15.81 -12.60
C ARG A 38 27.09 -14.87 -11.43
N VAL A 39 26.18 -13.94 -11.64
CA VAL A 39 25.67 -13.03 -10.61
C VAL A 39 24.13 -13.12 -10.55
N PHE A 40 23.56 -12.60 -9.48
CA PHE A 40 22.10 -12.47 -9.32
C PHE A 40 21.79 -10.98 -9.22
N VAL A 41 21.69 -10.30 -10.36
CA VAL A 41 21.50 -8.84 -10.39
C VAL A 41 20.02 -8.50 -10.27
N SER A 42 19.15 -9.25 -10.95
CA SER A 42 17.72 -9.10 -10.72
C SER A 42 17.32 -9.89 -9.47
N ALA A 43 16.95 -9.17 -8.41
CA ALA A 43 16.19 -9.78 -7.33
C ALA A 43 14.86 -10.27 -7.94
N PRO A 44 14.46 -11.54 -7.73
CA PRO A 44 13.15 -11.98 -8.14
C PRO A 44 12.12 -11.01 -7.55
N ARG A 45 11.12 -10.60 -8.34
CA ARG A 45 10.01 -9.77 -7.86
C ARG A 45 9.15 -10.60 -6.90
N LEU A 46 9.66 -10.79 -5.69
CA LEU A 46 8.98 -11.45 -4.61
C LEU A 46 7.87 -10.51 -4.14
N ALA A 47 6.63 -10.99 -4.16
CA ALA A 47 5.52 -10.28 -3.53
C ALA A 47 5.63 -10.44 -2.00
N CYS A 48 6.62 -9.77 -1.39
CA CYS A 48 6.87 -9.84 0.05
C CYS A 48 5.77 -9.18 0.89
N ALA A 49 4.89 -8.41 0.26
CA ALA A 49 3.73 -7.81 0.90
C ALA A 49 2.44 -8.36 0.29
N SER A 50 1.50 -8.76 1.16
CA SER A 50 0.19 -9.18 0.71
C SER A 50 -0.52 -8.03 -0.01
N PRO A 51 -1.46 -8.32 -0.93
CA PRO A 51 -2.28 -7.28 -1.54
C PRO A 51 -3.01 -6.41 -0.51
N GLU A 52 -3.40 -6.98 0.62
CA GLU A 52 -4.07 -6.29 1.73
C GLU A 52 -3.15 -5.28 2.41
N GLN A 53 -1.91 -5.67 2.72
CA GLN A 53 -0.90 -4.77 3.29
C GLN A 53 -0.62 -3.58 2.38
N ARG A 54 -0.52 -3.83 1.06
CA ARG A 54 -0.34 -2.74 0.08
C ARG A 54 -1.51 -1.77 0.06
N ARG A 55 -2.74 -2.27 0.07
CA ARG A 55 -3.95 -1.42 0.12
C ARG A 55 -4.04 -0.64 1.42
N ALA A 56 -3.67 -1.24 2.54
CA ALA A 56 -3.64 -0.58 3.83
C ALA A 56 -2.63 0.59 3.83
N SER A 57 -1.43 0.38 3.30
CA SER A 57 -0.42 1.44 3.16
C SER A 57 -0.87 2.58 2.24
N ASP A 58 -1.40 2.27 1.04
CA ASP A 58 -1.95 3.29 0.12
C ASP A 58 -3.10 4.08 0.77
N THR A 59 -3.98 3.40 1.51
CA THR A 59 -5.06 4.07 2.25
C THR A 59 -4.50 4.98 3.35
N ASN A 60 -3.47 4.55 4.07
CA ASN A 60 -2.83 5.34 5.12
C ASN A 60 -2.12 6.58 4.56
N GLU A 61 -1.33 6.41 3.49
CA GLU A 61 -0.67 7.52 2.79
C GLU A 61 -1.70 8.55 2.27
N ARG A 62 -2.79 8.07 1.66
CA ARG A 62 -3.89 8.93 1.24
C ARG A 62 -4.54 9.66 2.41
N ALA A 63 -4.78 8.96 3.52
CA ALA A 63 -5.43 9.55 4.69
C ALA A 63 -4.58 10.64 5.36
N GLN A 64 -3.24 10.59 5.24
CA GLN A 64 -2.36 11.64 5.73
C GLN A 64 -2.52 12.95 4.94
N HIS A 65 -2.65 12.87 3.61
CA HIS A 65 -2.73 14.05 2.74
C HIS A 65 -4.16 14.52 2.45
N ALA A 66 -5.12 13.59 2.45
CA ALA A 66 -6.52 13.84 2.15
C ALA A 66 -7.42 12.88 2.97
N PRO A 67 -7.54 13.08 4.29
CA PRO A 67 -8.38 12.24 5.14
C PRO A 67 -9.83 12.33 4.67
N ARG A 68 -10.44 11.16 4.42
CA ARG A 68 -11.82 11.08 3.99
C ARG A 68 -12.71 10.84 5.20
N SER A 69 -13.65 11.74 5.45
CA SER A 69 -14.65 11.59 6.50
C SER A 69 -15.99 11.16 5.91
N SER A 70 -16.87 10.60 6.75
CA SER A 70 -18.25 10.28 6.38
C SER A 70 -19.10 11.51 6.02
N ARG A 71 -18.56 12.72 6.21
CA ARG A 71 -19.19 14.00 5.84
C ARG A 71 -18.83 14.45 4.43
N ASP A 72 -17.81 13.86 3.80
CA ASP A 72 -17.32 14.29 2.48
C ASP A 72 -18.12 13.60 1.37
N VAL A 73 -19.25 14.22 1.02
CA VAL A 73 -20.30 13.66 0.15
C VAL A 73 -19.89 13.61 -1.33
N GLU A 74 -19.11 14.58 -1.81
CA GLU A 74 -18.76 14.67 -3.24
C GLU A 74 -17.72 13.63 -3.69
N THR A 75 -16.78 13.25 -2.82
CA THR A 75 -15.54 12.63 -3.30
C THR A 75 -15.54 11.10 -3.18
N GLY A 76 -16.62 10.41 -2.78
CA GLY A 76 -16.74 8.93 -2.99
C GLY A 76 -17.70 8.10 -2.10
N SER A 77 -17.26 6.89 -1.73
CA SER A 77 -18.11 5.69 -1.43
C SER A 77 -19.12 5.77 -0.27
N TYR A 78 -19.13 6.86 0.52
CA TYR A 78 -20.10 7.07 1.59
C TYR A 78 -21.37 7.77 1.10
N ALA A 79 -21.39 8.35 -0.11
CA ALA A 79 -22.60 8.92 -0.70
C ALA A 79 -23.74 7.88 -0.83
N ARG A 80 -23.39 6.64 -1.25
CA ARG A 80 -24.34 5.50 -1.30
C ARG A 80 -24.77 4.97 0.07
N MET A 81 -24.00 5.24 1.12
CA MET A 81 -24.32 4.88 2.51
C MET A 81 -25.10 6.00 3.20
N ARG A 82 -25.41 7.09 2.51
CA ARG A 82 -26.31 8.12 3.00
C ARG A 82 -27.72 7.53 3.02
N HIS A 83 -28.36 7.53 4.18
CA HIS A 83 -29.77 7.20 4.24
C HIS A 83 -30.55 8.20 3.38
N PRO A 84 -31.51 7.73 2.55
CA PRO A 84 -32.36 8.63 1.79
C PRO A 84 -33.15 9.53 2.75
N SER A 85 -33.47 10.75 2.30
CA SER A 85 -34.39 11.64 3.02
C SER A 85 -35.69 10.88 3.30
N GLY A 86 -36.00 10.63 4.57
CA GLY A 86 -37.19 9.88 4.99
C GLY A 86 -36.98 8.43 5.47
N CYS A 87 -35.73 7.95 5.65
CA CYS A 87 -35.48 6.67 6.36
C CYS A 87 -36.18 6.66 7.73
N GLY A 88 -37.12 5.75 7.96
CA GLY A 88 -37.88 5.63 9.23
C GLY A 88 -37.00 5.42 10.47
N CYS A 89 -35.73 5.09 10.24
CA CYS A 89 -34.58 4.99 11.12
C CYS A 89 -34.25 6.31 11.87
N CYS A 90 -34.58 7.44 11.23
CA CYS A 90 -34.18 8.79 11.65
C CYS A 90 -35.35 9.73 11.98
N SER A 91 -36.61 9.34 11.75
CA SER A 91 -37.79 10.21 11.93
C SER A 91 -38.43 10.14 13.32
N THR A 92 -37.95 9.31 14.23
CA THR A 92 -38.39 9.28 15.63
C THR A 92 -37.34 9.86 16.56
N GLY A 93 -37.36 11.19 16.67
CA GLY A 93 -36.73 11.95 17.76
C GLY A 93 -35.53 12.81 17.35
N THR A 94 -35.53 14.05 17.83
CA THR A 94 -34.39 14.97 17.76
C THR A 94 -33.18 14.36 18.46
N LYS A 95 -32.30 13.69 17.73
CA LYS A 95 -31.06 13.13 18.29
C LYS A 95 -30.07 14.27 18.51
N ARG A 96 -30.22 14.98 19.63
CA ARG A 96 -29.15 15.86 20.14
C ARG A 96 -27.95 14.95 20.43
N GLY A 97 -26.91 15.05 19.61
CA GLY A 97 -25.68 14.31 19.86
C GLY A 97 -25.13 14.69 21.24
N ALA A 98 -24.71 13.69 22.04
CA ALA A 98 -24.09 13.93 23.34
C ALA A 98 -22.70 14.57 23.23
N THR A 99 -22.20 14.75 22.00
CA THR A 99 -20.91 15.35 21.66
C THR A 99 -21.07 16.82 21.35
N VAL A 100 -20.46 17.67 22.16
CA VAL A 100 -20.32 19.11 21.93
C VAL A 100 -18.97 19.34 21.26
N THR A 101 -18.92 20.06 20.14
CA THR A 101 -17.65 20.41 19.47
C THR A 101 -17.36 21.87 19.71
N ALA A 102 -16.21 22.17 20.33
CA ALA A 102 -15.74 23.53 20.56
C ALA A 102 -15.18 24.14 19.26
N PRO A 103 -15.06 25.49 19.17
CA PRO A 103 -14.55 26.17 17.98
C PRO A 103 -13.13 25.75 17.56
N ASN A 104 -12.33 25.22 18.49
CA ASN A 104 -11.00 24.66 18.24
C ASN A 104 -11.04 23.19 17.74
N GLY A 105 -12.22 22.64 17.48
CA GLY A 105 -12.41 21.26 17.03
C GLY A 105 -12.41 20.21 18.14
N ALA A 106 -12.17 20.59 19.41
CA ALA A 106 -12.20 19.66 20.52
C ALA A 106 -13.63 19.14 20.77
N LYS A 107 -13.78 17.83 20.89
CA LYS A 107 -15.05 17.17 21.17
C LYS A 107 -15.16 16.86 22.66
N ALA A 108 -16.19 17.41 23.32
CA ALA A 108 -16.52 17.14 24.71
C ALA A 108 -17.81 16.32 24.80
N PHE A 109 -17.93 15.49 25.83
CA PHE A 109 -19.10 14.65 26.07
C PHE A 109 -19.63 14.85 27.50
N PRO A 110 -20.28 16.00 27.80
CA PRO A 110 -20.57 16.41 29.18
C PRO A 110 -21.49 15.45 29.94
N SER A 111 -22.31 14.69 29.22
CA SER A 111 -23.26 13.72 29.78
C SER A 111 -22.77 12.27 29.76
N LYS A 112 -21.52 12.01 29.35
CA LYS A 112 -20.95 10.65 29.26
C LYS A 112 -19.88 10.42 30.31
N ARG A 113 -19.79 9.17 30.80
CA ARG A 113 -18.76 8.76 31.76
C ARG A 113 -17.40 8.68 31.05
N PRO A 114 -16.27 9.00 31.71
CA PRO A 114 -14.96 9.13 31.05
C PRO A 114 -14.47 7.89 30.28
N TRP A 115 -14.84 6.69 30.72
CA TRP A 115 -14.47 5.42 30.08
C TRP A 115 -15.35 5.05 28.86
N MET A 116 -16.32 5.90 28.53
CA MET A 116 -17.32 5.68 27.49
C MET A 116 -16.98 6.41 26.17
N ILE A 117 -15.76 6.95 26.04
CA ILE A 117 -15.26 7.59 24.83
C ILE A 117 -14.62 6.49 23.97
N SER A 118 -15.22 6.14 22.84
CA SER A 118 -14.59 5.27 21.85
C SER A 118 -13.48 6.04 21.12
N HIS A 119 -12.30 5.44 21.00
CA HIS A 119 -11.26 5.87 20.06
C HIS A 119 -11.75 5.82 18.61
#